data_AF-E4XIM3-F1
#
_entry.id   AF-E4XIM3-F1
#
_cell.length_a   1.000
_cell.length_b   1.000
_cell.length_c   1.000
_cell.angle_alpha   90.00
_cell.angle_beta   90.00
_cell.angle_gamma   90.00
#
_symmetry.space_group_name_H-M   'P 1'
#
loop_
_entity.id
_entity.type
_entity.pdbx_description
1 polymer ?
#
loop_
_entity_poly.entity_id
_entity_poly.type
_entity_poly.pdbx_seq_one_letter_code
_entity_poly.pdbx_strand_id
1 'polypeptide(L)'
;MTFEERVEKRLNWWQKILLKSYQRLGLKFGGMDIIRALPSSIGPKLIKAARKDLLATYGDEFLEYIFEINSAKPASGELAFSSLNAGFGYAKYPMGPRMLKNHKKIPKNIHFLYGGKSWLESSVGYQIIKELEENDPNFKCTVTVVDKASHHLQCTHPDQVNSVVNEILKSAEER
;
A
#
# COMPACT_ATOMS: atom_id res chain seq x y z
N MET A 1 10.31 -16.86 -15.92
CA MET A 1 9.42 -17.78 -15.19
C MET A 1 8.41 -16.94 -14.41
N THR A 2 7.12 -17.03 -14.76
CA THR A 2 6.05 -16.23 -14.14
C THR A 2 5.74 -16.75 -12.73
N PHE A 3 5.01 -15.97 -11.93
CA PHE A 3 4.58 -16.43 -10.60
C PHE A 3 3.72 -17.70 -10.68
N GLU A 4 2.85 -17.77 -11.67
CA GLU A 4 1.96 -18.90 -11.92
C GLU A 4 2.75 -20.19 -12.17
N GLU A 5 3.82 -20.12 -12.97
CA GLU A 5 4.73 -21.25 -13.21
C GLU A 5 5.47 -21.70 -11.94
N ARG A 6 5.77 -20.77 -11.01
CA ARG A 6 6.39 -21.11 -9.71
C ARG A 6 5.40 -21.79 -8.77
N VAL A 7 4.13 -21.36 -8.78
CA VAL A 7 3.08 -21.98 -7.97
C VAL A 7 2.72 -23.35 -8.50
N GLU A 8 2.51 -23.51 -9.81
CA GLU A 8 2.13 -24.80 -10.41
C GLU A 8 3.18 -25.90 -10.15
N LYS A 9 4.46 -25.54 -10.06
CA LYS A 9 5.54 -26.48 -9.69
C LYS A 9 5.47 -26.98 -8.24
N ARG A 10 4.84 -26.24 -7.33
CA ARG A 10 4.71 -26.60 -5.90
C ARG A 10 3.40 -27.34 -5.59
N LEU A 11 2.48 -27.42 -6.56
CA LEU A 11 1.18 -28.07 -6.38
C LEU A 11 1.22 -29.54 -6.79
N ASN A 12 0.55 -30.39 -6.03
CA ASN A 12 0.31 -31.79 -6.39
C ASN A 12 -0.89 -31.93 -7.35
N TRP A 13 -1.09 -33.13 -7.91
CA TRP A 13 -1.93 -33.35 -9.09
C TRP A 13 -3.40 -32.92 -8.91
N TRP A 14 -4.02 -33.22 -7.77
CA TRP A 14 -5.39 -32.78 -7.43
C TRP A 14 -5.52 -31.25 -7.22
N GLN A 15 -4.49 -30.56 -6.69
CA GLN A 15 -4.45 -29.10 -6.54
C GLN A 15 -4.32 -28.42 -7.89
N LYS A 16 -3.56 -29.02 -8.82
CA LYS A 16 -3.50 -28.57 -10.23
C LYS A 16 -4.85 -28.71 -10.92
N ILE A 17 -5.56 -29.81 -10.69
CA ILE A 17 -6.92 -30.01 -11.21
C ILE A 17 -7.87 -28.97 -10.64
N LEU A 18 -7.84 -28.70 -9.33
CA LEU A 18 -8.64 -27.66 -8.70
C LEU A 18 -8.31 -26.26 -9.25
N LEU A 19 -7.03 -25.91 -9.36
CA LEU A 19 -6.58 -24.64 -9.93
C LEU A 19 -7.02 -24.47 -11.39
N LYS A 20 -6.86 -25.52 -12.21
CA LYS A 20 -7.29 -25.51 -13.62
C LYS A 20 -8.81 -25.48 -13.75
N SER A 21 -9.55 -26.20 -12.90
CA SER A 21 -11.02 -26.15 -12.85
C SER A 21 -11.51 -24.77 -12.44
N TYR A 22 -10.87 -24.13 -11.45
CA TYR A 22 -11.15 -22.76 -11.02
C TYR A 22 -10.89 -21.75 -12.16
N GLN A 23 -9.74 -21.85 -12.83
CA GLN A 23 -9.38 -21.03 -13.99
C GLN A 23 -10.34 -21.24 -15.18
N ARG A 24 -10.76 -22.48 -15.43
CA ARG A 24 -11.59 -22.89 -16.58
C ARG A 24 -13.08 -22.61 -16.37
N LEU A 25 -13.57 -22.63 -15.13
CA LEU A 25 -14.95 -22.27 -14.78
C LEU A 25 -15.21 -20.76 -14.94
N GLY A 26 -14.19 -19.94 -15.24
CA GLY A 26 -14.35 -18.50 -15.44
C GLY A 26 -14.90 -17.78 -14.21
N LEU A 27 -14.95 -18.48 -13.06
CA LEU A 27 -15.32 -17.97 -11.75
C LEU A 27 -14.19 -17.06 -11.31
N LYS A 28 -14.18 -15.85 -11.87
CA LYS A 28 -13.46 -14.70 -11.35
C LYS A 28 -14.13 -14.28 -10.03
N PHE A 29 -14.30 -15.20 -9.08
CA PHE A 29 -14.56 -14.84 -7.69
C PHE A 29 -13.25 -14.24 -7.17
N GLY A 30 -13.06 -12.94 -7.42
CA GLY A 30 -12.10 -12.14 -6.68
C GLY A 30 -12.40 -12.26 -5.18
N GLY A 31 -11.38 -12.05 -4.34
CA GLY A 31 -11.52 -12.17 -2.88
C GLY A 31 -12.65 -11.28 -2.30
N MET A 32 -13.05 -10.24 -3.03
CA MET A 32 -14.10 -9.30 -2.65
C MET A 32 -15.47 -9.61 -3.29
N ASP A 33 -15.60 -10.61 -4.16
CA ASP A 33 -16.91 -11.02 -4.71
C ASP A 33 -17.84 -11.58 -3.63
N ILE A 34 -17.27 -12.19 -2.59
CA ILE A 34 -18.02 -12.61 -1.41
C ILE A 34 -18.65 -11.40 -0.71
N ILE A 35 -17.92 -10.28 -0.64
CA ILE A 35 -18.40 -9.04 -0.01
C ILE A 35 -19.58 -8.46 -0.82
N ARG A 36 -19.55 -8.56 -2.15
CA ARG A 36 -20.62 -8.10 -3.05
C ARG A 36 -21.89 -8.94 -2.95
N ALA A 37 -21.77 -10.21 -2.60
CA ALA A 37 -22.92 -11.09 -2.42
C ALA A 37 -23.68 -10.83 -1.11
N LEU A 38 -23.11 -10.03 -0.20
CA LEU A 38 -23.73 -9.71 1.09
C LEU A 38 -24.68 -8.51 0.96
N PRO A 39 -25.83 -8.53 1.66
CA PRO A 39 -26.68 -7.34 1.79
C PRO A 39 -25.91 -6.17 2.43
N SER A 40 -26.15 -4.94 1.94
CA SER A 40 -25.47 -3.74 2.43
C SER A 40 -25.65 -3.48 3.94
N SER A 41 -26.74 -3.98 4.53
CA SER A 41 -26.99 -3.87 5.98
C SER A 41 -26.14 -4.81 6.84
N ILE A 42 -25.56 -5.86 6.24
CA ILE A 42 -24.80 -6.91 6.93
C ILE A 42 -23.31 -6.83 6.58
N GLY A 43 -22.98 -6.46 5.35
CA GLY A 43 -21.62 -6.41 4.82
C GLY A 43 -20.61 -5.67 5.72
N PRO A 44 -20.85 -4.40 6.07
CA PRO A 44 -19.94 -3.64 6.94
C PRO A 44 -19.72 -4.30 8.31
N LYS A 45 -20.78 -4.84 8.93
CA LYS A 45 -20.69 -5.51 10.23
C LYS A 45 -19.81 -6.77 10.16
N LEU A 46 -19.93 -7.54 9.09
CA LEU A 46 -19.11 -8.73 8.86
C LEU A 46 -17.63 -8.38 8.64
N ILE A 47 -17.34 -7.35 7.84
CA ILE A 47 -15.96 -6.89 7.62
C ILE A 47 -15.34 -6.41 8.92
N LYS A 48 -16.06 -5.61 9.72
CA LYS A 48 -15.61 -5.14 11.04
C LYS A 48 -15.33 -6.31 11.99
N ALA A 49 -16.18 -7.34 11.98
CA ALA A 49 -15.98 -8.54 12.80
C ALA A 49 -14.76 -9.37 12.34
N ALA A 50 -14.56 -9.51 11.03
CA ALA A 50 -13.47 -10.29 10.46
C ALA A 50 -12.11 -9.58 10.51
N ARG A 51 -12.10 -8.24 10.47
CA ARG A 51 -10.90 -7.40 10.39
C ARG A 51 -10.82 -6.39 11.54
N LYS A 52 -10.87 -6.91 12.77
CA LYS A 52 -10.67 -6.13 13.99
C LYS A 52 -9.33 -5.39 14.02
N ASP A 53 -8.31 -5.94 13.37
CA ASP A 53 -7.00 -5.32 13.19
C ASP A 53 -7.09 -4.00 12.39
N LEU A 54 -7.83 -4.01 11.28
CA LEU A 54 -8.05 -2.80 10.48
C LEU A 54 -8.99 -1.84 11.20
N LEU A 55 -10.03 -2.34 11.86
CA LEU A 55 -10.95 -1.52 12.63
C LEU A 55 -10.21 -0.71 13.71
N ALA A 56 -9.34 -1.39 14.47
CA ALA A 56 -8.54 -0.74 15.51
C ALA A 56 -7.54 0.29 14.95
N THR A 57 -7.10 0.12 13.69
CA THR A 57 -6.10 1.01 13.08
C THR A 57 -6.74 2.20 12.37
N TYR A 58 -7.85 2.01 11.67
CA TYR A 58 -8.41 2.98 10.73
C TYR A 58 -9.80 3.49 11.10
N GLY A 59 -10.46 2.89 12.09
CA GLY A 59 -11.81 3.27 12.50
C GLY A 59 -12.91 2.61 11.67
N ASP A 60 -14.15 2.92 12.05
CA ASP A 60 -15.36 2.32 11.50
C ASP A 60 -15.62 2.80 10.07
N GLU A 61 -15.46 4.11 9.84
CA GLU A 61 -15.71 4.81 8.58
C GLU A 61 -14.82 4.27 7.47
N PHE A 62 -13.59 3.87 7.79
CA PHE A 62 -12.69 3.25 6.83
C PHE A 62 -13.24 1.93 6.29
N LEU A 63 -13.74 1.05 7.17
CA LEU A 63 -14.25 -0.25 6.75
C LEU A 63 -15.59 -0.14 6.01
N GLU A 64 -16.42 0.85 6.37
CA GLU A 64 -17.62 1.21 5.62
C GLU A 64 -17.28 1.72 4.22
N TYR A 65 -16.33 2.65 4.12
CA TYR A 65 -15.84 3.15 2.84
C TYR A 65 -15.30 2.02 1.95
N ILE A 66 -14.46 1.13 2.51
CA ILE A 66 -13.92 -0.03 1.78
C ILE A 66 -15.04 -0.96 1.31
N PHE A 67 -16.10 -1.15 2.11
CA PHE A 67 -17.26 -1.92 1.69
C PHE A 67 -17.98 -1.25 0.51
N GLU A 68 -18.30 0.04 0.63
CA GLU A 68 -19.07 0.78 -0.37
C GLU A 68 -18.40 0.80 -1.75
N ILE A 69 -17.11 1.12 -1.80
CA ILE A 69 -16.38 1.20 -3.08
C ILE A 69 -16.17 -0.18 -3.75
N ASN A 70 -16.49 -1.27 -3.05
CA ASN A 70 -16.33 -2.63 -3.56
C ASN A 70 -17.63 -3.42 -3.69
N SER A 71 -18.73 -2.96 -3.10
CA SER A 71 -20.04 -3.63 -3.14
C SER A 71 -20.81 -3.33 -4.44
N ALA A 72 -20.62 -2.14 -5.02
CA ALA A 72 -21.24 -1.75 -6.29
C ALA A 72 -20.45 -2.25 -7.52
N LYS A 73 -21.12 -2.33 -8.68
CA LYS A 73 -20.49 -2.54 -9.99
C LYS A 73 -20.54 -1.27 -10.84
N PRO A 74 -19.41 -0.83 -11.43
CA PRO A 74 -18.06 -1.42 -11.29
C PRO A 74 -17.47 -1.22 -9.88
N ALA A 75 -16.75 -2.23 -9.37
CA ALA A 75 -16.10 -2.18 -8.06
C ALA A 75 -14.87 -1.29 -8.12
N SER A 76 -15.05 0.01 -7.87
CA SER A 76 -14.02 1.03 -8.07
C SER A 76 -12.77 0.79 -7.22
N GLY A 77 -12.93 0.30 -5.98
CA GLY A 77 -11.81 -0.01 -5.09
C GLY A 77 -10.90 -1.11 -5.63
N GLU A 78 -11.47 -2.27 -5.99
CA GLU A 78 -10.73 -3.38 -6.57
C GLU A 78 -10.07 -3.02 -7.91
N LEU A 79 -10.80 -2.30 -8.78
CA LEU A 79 -10.28 -1.86 -10.06
C LEU A 79 -9.11 -0.87 -9.90
N ALA A 80 -9.24 0.10 -9.00
CA ALA A 80 -8.17 1.04 -8.69
C ALA A 80 -6.96 0.30 -8.13
N PHE A 81 -7.14 -0.58 -7.14
CA PHE A 81 -6.05 -1.35 -6.54
C PHE A 81 -5.35 -2.27 -7.55
N SER A 82 -6.13 -2.96 -8.40
CA SER A 82 -5.61 -3.79 -9.49
C SER A 82 -4.79 -2.97 -10.50
N SER A 83 -5.22 -1.74 -10.82
CA SER A 83 -4.48 -0.87 -11.75
C SER A 83 -3.09 -0.45 -11.23
N LEU A 84 -2.93 -0.40 -9.90
CA LEU A 84 -1.70 0.02 -9.20
C LEU A 84 -0.75 -1.14 -8.90
N ASN A 85 -1.20 -2.38 -9.00
CA ASN A 85 -0.48 -3.57 -8.56
C ASN A 85 0.06 -4.38 -9.76
N ALA A 86 1.31 -4.86 -9.68
CA ALA A 86 1.90 -5.83 -10.59
C ALA A 86 1.68 -7.29 -10.14
N GLY A 87 0.94 -7.49 -9.06
CA GLY A 87 0.74 -8.78 -8.40
C GLY A 87 1.60 -8.91 -7.14
N PHE A 88 1.17 -9.76 -6.19
CA PHE A 88 1.89 -10.04 -4.93
C PHE A 88 2.22 -8.83 -4.07
N GLY A 89 1.46 -7.75 -4.21
CA GLY A 89 1.66 -6.51 -3.44
C GLY A 89 2.76 -5.61 -4.00
N TYR A 90 3.32 -5.92 -5.17
CA TYR A 90 4.29 -5.06 -5.83
C TYR A 90 3.61 -3.93 -6.59
N ALA A 91 4.14 -2.72 -6.46
CA ALA A 91 3.65 -1.59 -7.26
C ALA A 91 3.97 -1.81 -8.75
N LYS A 92 2.97 -1.57 -9.62
CA LYS A 92 3.15 -1.59 -11.08
C LYS A 92 4.16 -0.55 -11.56
N TYR A 93 4.17 0.61 -10.92
CA TYR A 93 5.09 1.71 -11.20
C TYR A 93 5.71 2.22 -9.88
N PRO A 94 6.80 1.59 -9.39
CA PRO A 94 7.40 1.95 -8.10
C PRO A 94 7.89 3.41 -8.10
N MET A 95 7.85 4.06 -6.93
CA MET A 95 8.12 5.49 -6.80
C MET A 95 9.61 5.84 -6.93
N GLY A 96 10.50 5.07 -6.31
CA GLY A 96 11.96 5.35 -6.31
C GLY A 96 12.55 5.59 -7.70
N PRO A 97 12.46 4.64 -8.64
CA PRO A 97 12.96 4.82 -10.00
C PRO A 97 12.31 6.00 -10.74
N ARG A 98 11.03 6.28 -10.46
CA ARG A 98 10.33 7.43 -11.07
C ARG A 98 10.86 8.75 -10.52
N MET A 99 11.16 8.84 -9.23
CA MET A 99 11.76 10.04 -8.63
C MET A 99 13.13 10.31 -9.25
N LEU A 100 14.00 9.30 -9.32
CA LEU A 100 15.34 9.41 -9.90
C LEU A 100 15.30 9.82 -11.37
N LYS A 101 14.45 9.16 -12.17
CA LYS A 101 14.26 9.50 -13.59
C LYS A 101 13.76 10.94 -13.79
N ASN A 102 12.98 11.46 -12.84
CA ASN A 102 12.37 12.79 -12.91
C ASN A 102 12.99 13.79 -11.91
N HIS A 103 14.23 13.58 -11.46
CA HIS A 103 14.86 14.41 -10.41
C HIS A 103 14.91 15.91 -10.73
N LYS A 104 14.86 16.29 -12.02
CA LYS A 104 14.81 17.70 -12.46
C LYS A 104 13.42 18.34 -12.30
N LYS A 105 12.36 17.55 -12.09
CA LYS A 105 10.95 17.99 -12.01
C LYS A 105 10.39 17.94 -10.60
N ILE A 106 11.10 17.36 -9.64
CA ILE A 106 10.66 17.24 -8.25
C ILE A 106 11.31 18.34 -7.39
N PRO A 107 10.68 18.75 -6.28
CA PRO A 107 11.27 19.69 -5.33
C PRO A 107 12.63 19.19 -4.82
N LYS A 108 13.56 20.13 -4.58
CA LYS A 108 14.89 19.80 -4.05
C LYS A 108 14.91 19.49 -2.56
N ASN A 109 13.87 19.89 -1.84
CA ASN A 109 13.67 19.59 -0.43
C ASN A 109 12.68 18.43 -0.30
N ILE A 110 13.17 17.24 0.07
CA ILE A 110 12.35 16.04 0.19
C ILE A 110 12.57 15.43 1.57
N HIS A 111 11.47 15.15 2.28
CA HIS A 111 11.53 14.43 3.54
C HIS A 111 10.86 13.06 3.38
N PHE A 112 11.59 12.01 3.72
CA PHE A 112 11.04 10.65 3.78
C PHE A 112 10.67 10.31 5.23
N LEU A 113 9.44 9.88 5.42
CA LEU A 113 8.93 9.54 6.75
C LEU A 113 8.52 8.07 6.76
N TYR A 114 9.10 7.30 7.69
CA TYR A 114 8.87 5.86 7.83
C TYR A 114 8.36 5.50 9.21
N GLY A 115 7.57 4.44 9.31
CA GLY A 115 7.30 3.78 10.59
C GLY A 115 8.32 2.66 10.84
N GLY A 116 8.89 2.61 12.04
CA GLY A 116 9.94 1.64 12.39
C GLY A 116 9.45 0.18 12.46
N LYS A 117 8.13 -0.05 12.54
CA LYS A 117 7.49 -1.37 12.44
C LYS A 117 6.87 -1.63 11.06
N SER A 118 7.20 -0.82 10.06
CA SER A 118 6.73 -1.05 8.70
C SER A 118 7.42 -2.28 8.07
N TRP A 119 6.68 -2.96 7.19
CA TRP A 119 7.25 -3.98 6.30
C TRP A 119 8.04 -3.34 5.13
N LEU A 120 7.88 -2.04 4.90
CA LEU A 120 8.71 -1.26 3.99
C LEU A 120 9.86 -0.64 4.78
N GLU A 121 11.08 -0.99 4.41
CA GLU A 121 12.28 -0.52 5.10
C GLU A 121 12.63 0.92 4.74
N SER A 122 13.12 1.67 5.74
CA SER A 122 13.66 3.03 5.55
C SER A 122 14.97 3.06 4.75
N SER A 123 15.67 1.92 4.66
CA SER A 123 16.89 1.72 3.86
C SER A 123 16.72 2.19 2.41
N VAL A 124 15.54 1.96 1.82
CA VAL A 124 15.20 2.40 0.46
C VAL A 124 15.17 3.93 0.35
N GLY A 125 14.71 4.64 1.38
CA GLY A 125 14.70 6.10 1.42
C GLY A 125 16.12 6.66 1.38
N TYR A 126 17.02 6.13 2.22
CA TYR A 126 18.43 6.52 2.21
C TYR A 126 19.12 6.26 0.87
N GLN A 127 18.80 5.13 0.21
CA GLN A 127 19.32 4.84 -1.13
C GLN A 127 18.85 5.89 -2.15
N ILE A 128 17.56 6.22 -2.17
CA ILE A 128 17.01 7.24 -3.08
C ILE A 128 17.65 8.59 -2.82
N ILE A 129 17.83 8.99 -1.55
CA ILE A 129 18.49 10.26 -1.20
C ILE A 129 19.89 10.32 -1.78
N LYS A 130 20.70 9.29 -1.52
CA LYS A 130 22.07 9.21 -2.01
C LYS A 130 22.12 9.38 -3.53
N GLU A 131 21.27 8.65 -4.25
CA GLU A 131 21.23 8.74 -5.72
C GLU A 131 20.73 10.12 -6.20
N LEU A 132 19.78 10.75 -5.52
CA LEU A 132 19.32 12.11 -5.87
C LEU A 132 20.43 13.15 -5.69
N GLU A 133 21.17 13.09 -4.57
CA GLU A 133 22.26 14.01 -4.24
C GLU A 133 23.47 13.81 -5.18
N GLU A 134 23.75 12.57 -5.60
CA GLU A 134 24.75 12.27 -6.62
C GLU A 134 24.39 12.86 -8.00
N ASN A 135 23.10 12.87 -8.35
CA ASN A 135 22.62 13.46 -9.60
C ASN A 135 22.55 14.99 -9.55
N ASP A 136 22.29 15.58 -8.39
CA ASP A 136 22.19 17.03 -8.20
C ASP A 136 22.48 17.42 -6.73
N PRO A 137 23.62 18.09 -6.44
CA PRO A 137 24.04 18.42 -5.07
C PRO A 137 23.14 19.46 -4.37
N ASN A 138 22.18 20.05 -5.09
CA ASN A 138 21.21 20.98 -4.51
C ASN A 138 20.06 20.28 -3.79
N PHE A 139 19.92 18.96 -3.93
CA PHE A 139 18.98 18.21 -3.11
C PHE A 139 19.33 18.35 -1.62
N LYS A 140 18.32 18.61 -0.81
CA LYS A 140 18.36 18.64 0.66
C LYS A 140 17.34 17.66 1.16
N CYS A 141 17.72 16.39 1.17
CA CYS A 141 16.82 15.33 1.55
C CYS A 141 17.08 14.87 2.98
N THR A 142 16.05 14.39 3.65
CA THR A 142 16.14 13.89 5.03
C THR A 142 15.25 12.67 5.23
N VAL A 143 15.57 11.85 6.24
CA VAL A 143 14.77 10.69 6.63
C VAL A 143 14.47 10.78 8.12
N THR A 144 13.20 10.59 8.49
CA THR A 144 12.80 10.35 9.87
C THR A 144 12.10 9.00 9.98
N VAL A 145 12.46 8.27 11.03
CA VAL A 145 11.81 7.01 11.39
C VAL A 145 11.05 7.21 12.69
N VAL A 146 9.75 6.94 12.67
CA VAL A 146 8.89 6.91 13.86
C VAL A 146 8.93 5.48 14.40
N ASP A 147 9.84 5.21 15.34
CA ASP A 147 10.25 3.86 15.77
C ASP A 147 9.11 2.86 16.02
N LYS A 148 8.05 3.28 16.71
CA LYS A 148 6.95 2.37 17.09
C LYS A 148 5.83 2.29 16.06
N ALA A 149 5.87 3.13 15.01
CA ALA A 149 4.79 3.27 14.06
C ALA A 149 4.77 2.20 12.97
N SER A 150 3.55 1.87 12.51
CA SER A 150 3.33 0.92 11.43
C SER A 150 3.59 1.57 10.06
N HIS A 151 3.30 0.84 8.97
CA HIS A 151 3.35 1.40 7.63
C HIS A 151 2.44 2.63 7.44
N HIS A 152 1.24 2.61 8.02
CA HIS A 152 0.34 3.76 8.06
C HIS A 152 0.54 4.50 9.38
N LEU A 153 1.72 5.10 9.53
CA LEU A 153 2.14 5.78 10.74
C LEU A 153 1.18 6.91 11.16
N GLN A 154 0.56 7.60 10.21
CA GLN A 154 -0.45 8.63 10.48
C GLN A 154 -1.70 8.09 11.17
N CYS A 155 -1.99 6.80 11.02
CA CYS A 155 -3.12 6.15 11.68
C CYS A 155 -2.73 5.58 13.05
N THR A 156 -1.48 5.11 13.21
CA THR A 156 -1.06 4.44 14.45
C THR A 156 -0.40 5.38 15.46
N HIS A 157 0.29 6.42 15.01
CA HIS A 157 1.03 7.38 15.84
C HIS A 157 0.81 8.83 15.33
N PRO A 158 -0.45 9.29 15.24
CA PRO A 158 -0.78 10.59 14.64
C PRO A 158 -0.07 11.76 15.30
N ASP A 159 0.03 11.79 16.64
CA ASP A 159 0.67 12.91 17.36
C ASP A 159 2.15 13.05 17.03
N GLN A 160 2.87 11.92 16.95
CA GLN A 160 4.28 11.90 16.59
C GLN A 160 4.49 12.33 15.14
N VAL A 161 3.64 11.83 14.23
CA VAL A 161 3.67 12.23 12.82
C VAL A 161 3.41 13.72 12.68
N ASN A 162 2.40 14.26 13.38
CA ASN A 162 2.08 15.68 13.34
C ASN A 162 3.21 16.54 13.90
N SER A 163 3.87 16.12 14.99
CA SER A 163 5.05 16.82 15.53
C SER A 163 6.16 16.89 14.49
N VAL A 164 6.52 15.74 13.90
CA VAL A 164 7.57 15.67 12.88
C VAL A 164 7.23 16.52 11.65
N VAL A 165 5.98 16.47 11.17
CA VAL A 165 5.54 17.29 10.04
C VAL A 165 5.63 18.78 10.37
N ASN A 166 5.21 19.20 11.57
CA ASN A 166 5.30 20.59 11.98
C ASN A 166 6.75 21.07 12.10
N GLU A 167 7.65 20.23 12.58
CA GLU A 167 9.09 20.52 12.64
C GLU A 167 9.70 20.68 11.23
N ILE A 168 9.34 19.79 10.30
CA ILE A 168 9.75 19.88 8.90
C ILE A 168 9.28 21.21 8.30
N LEU A 169 8.02 21.59 8.51
CA LEU A 169 7.43 22.81 7.97
C LEU A 169 8.12 24.07 8.54
N LYS A 170 8.34 24.15 9.86
CA LYS A 170 9.08 25.27 10.48
C LYS A 170 10.50 25.39 9.92
N SER A 171 11.19 24.26 9.79
CA SER A 171 12.56 24.26 9.23
C SER A 171 12.62 24.70 7.77
N ALA A 172 11.50 24.66 7.04
CA ALA A 172 11.39 25.14 5.67
C ALA A 172 11.04 26.64 5.59
N GLU A 173 10.34 27.19 6.59
CA GLU A 173 10.01 28.62 6.68
C GLU A 173 11.20 29.47 7.12
N GLU A 174 12.11 28.90 7.91
CA GLU A 174 13.32 29.57 8.42
C GLU A 174 14.48 29.63 7.38
N ARG A 175 14.27 29.15 6.15
CA ARG A 175 15.27 29.05 5.07
C ARG A 175 14.96 29.96 3.89
#